data_AF-A0A538GI50-F1
#
_entry.id   AF-A0A538GI50-F1
#
_cell.length_a   1.000
_cell.length_b   1.000
_cell.length_c   1.000
_cell.angle_alpha   90.00
_cell.angle_beta   90.00
_cell.angle_gamma   90.00
#
_symmetry.space_group_name_H-M   'P 1'
#
loop_
_entity.id
_entity.type
_entity.pdbx_description
1 polymer ?
#
loop_
_entity_poly.entity_id
_entity_poly.type
_entity_poly.pdbx_seq_one_letter_code
_entity_poly.pdbx_strand_id
1 'polypeptide(L)'
;MTSETARLEAFSDGVFAIAITLLIIEIHVPAREHAETLGHELLRIWPSYLGYLTSFLTIGVMWINHHYVFELIARVDRTMLLLNTLLLMMIAFVPFPTAVLAQFIETGGARPAAVLYGATLTLTAITYFAWWRYASAGRRLIGEHVPYDVVDDITRAYTPGTLLYGGAALVAFLQPWVSAALYLGIAVFYALPLAQWRARLARS
;
A
#
# COMPACT_ATOMS: atom_id res chain seq x y z
N MET A 1 -14.80 5.56 -20.24
CA MET A 1 -14.69 6.48 -19.09
C MET A 1 -15.17 7.86 -19.47
N THR A 2 -15.79 8.58 -18.53
CA THR A 2 -16.05 10.02 -18.67
C THR A 2 -14.75 10.81 -18.45
N SER A 3 -14.69 12.05 -18.94
CA SER A 3 -13.51 12.92 -18.74
C SER A 3 -13.16 13.13 -17.26
N GLU A 4 -14.16 13.16 -16.38
CA GLU A 4 -13.95 13.37 -14.94
C GLU A 4 -13.30 12.17 -14.25
N THR A 5 -13.76 10.94 -14.54
CA THR A 5 -13.15 9.71 -14.01
C THR A 5 -11.68 9.61 -14.43
N ALA A 6 -11.39 9.84 -15.72
CA ALA A 6 -10.02 9.79 -16.24
C ALA A 6 -9.10 10.85 -15.61
N ARG A 7 -9.61 12.05 -15.33
CA ARG A 7 -8.84 13.10 -14.62
C ARG A 7 -8.54 12.72 -13.18
N LEU A 8 -9.49 12.12 -12.48
CA LEU A 8 -9.29 11.66 -11.09
C LEU A 8 -8.28 10.52 -11.03
N GLU A 9 -8.35 9.58 -11.98
CA GLU A 9 -7.39 8.49 -12.13
C GLU A 9 -5.98 9.02 -12.38
N ALA A 10 -5.80 9.90 -13.38
CA ALA A 10 -4.50 10.48 -13.69
C ALA A 10 -3.89 11.28 -12.52
N PHE A 11 -4.72 11.98 -11.75
CA PHE A 11 -4.26 12.64 -10.52
C PHE A 11 -3.79 11.62 -9.47
N SER A 12 -4.54 10.53 -9.32
CA SER A 12 -4.20 9.45 -8.38
C SER A 12 -2.89 8.77 -8.77
N ASP A 13 -2.72 8.42 -10.05
CA ASP A 13 -1.48 7.84 -10.59
C ASP A 13 -0.26 8.72 -10.30
N GLY A 14 -0.40 10.04 -10.45
CA GLY A 14 0.64 11.00 -10.09
C GLY A 14 1.04 10.91 -8.62
N VAL A 15 0.07 10.84 -7.70
CA VAL A 15 0.35 10.71 -6.26
C VAL A 15 0.97 9.36 -5.92
N PHE A 16 0.49 8.25 -6.50
CA PHE A 16 1.08 6.92 -6.32
C PHE A 16 2.54 6.90 -6.81
N ALA A 17 2.82 7.46 -8.00
CA ALA A 17 4.17 7.53 -8.54
C ALA A 17 5.12 8.32 -7.62
N ILE A 18 4.68 9.48 -7.11
CA ILE A 18 5.46 10.27 -6.16
C ILE A 18 5.69 9.47 -4.87
N ALA A 19 4.66 8.88 -4.27
CA ALA A 19 4.80 8.11 -3.03
C ALA A 19 5.79 6.95 -3.16
N ILE A 20 5.72 6.19 -4.27
CA ILE A 20 6.65 5.09 -4.56
C ILE A 20 8.08 5.60 -4.72
N THR A 21 8.27 6.70 -5.45
CA THR A 21 9.61 7.26 -5.70
C THR A 21 10.20 7.97 -4.48
N LEU A 22 9.40 8.51 -3.56
CA LEU A 22 9.90 9.06 -2.32
C LEU A 22 10.52 7.98 -1.41
N LEU A 23 10.09 6.72 -1.51
CA LEU A 23 10.64 5.64 -0.68
C LEU A 23 12.15 5.45 -0.86
N ILE A 24 12.70 5.65 -2.06
CA ILE A 24 14.15 5.45 -2.28
C ILE A 24 14.98 6.56 -1.65
N ILE A 25 14.41 7.76 -1.48
CA ILE A 25 15.09 8.91 -0.88
C ILE A 25 15.33 8.67 0.61
N GLU A 26 14.49 7.83 1.25
CA GLU A 26 14.65 7.44 2.66
C GLU A 26 15.78 6.44 2.89
N ILE A 27 16.35 5.84 1.84
CA ILE A 27 17.55 5.02 1.94
C ILE A 27 18.77 5.96 1.93
N HIS A 28 19.25 6.28 3.14
CA HIS A 28 20.36 7.19 3.34
C HIS A 28 21.71 6.51 3.09
N VAL A 29 22.60 7.19 2.38
CA VAL A 29 23.99 6.75 2.20
C VAL A 29 24.74 6.89 3.53
N PRO A 30 25.46 5.85 4.00
CA PRO A 30 26.25 5.92 5.23
C PRO A 30 27.27 7.06 5.21
N ALA A 31 27.40 7.77 6.34
CA ALA A 31 28.35 8.88 6.47
C ALA A 31 29.80 8.39 6.37
N ARG A 32 30.66 9.19 5.72
CA ARG A 32 32.08 8.84 5.49
C ARG A 32 32.93 8.74 6.76
N GLU A 33 32.48 9.36 7.84
CA GLU A 33 33.29 9.62 9.04
C GLU A 33 33.49 8.39 9.95
N HIS A 34 32.76 7.29 9.71
CA HIS A 34 32.76 6.11 10.60
C HIS A 34 32.96 4.77 9.86
N ALA A 35 33.32 4.78 8.57
CA ALA A 35 33.34 3.56 7.76
C ALA A 35 34.61 2.74 7.98
N GLU A 36 34.48 1.54 8.57
CA GLU A 36 35.54 0.50 8.50
C GLU A 36 35.80 0.10 7.04
N THR A 37 34.73 -0.30 6.34
CA THR A 37 34.71 -0.56 4.89
C THR A 37 33.34 -0.20 4.33
N LEU A 38 33.28 0.26 3.07
CA LEU A 38 32.01 0.58 2.40
C LEU A 38 31.03 -0.61 2.40
N GLY A 39 31.54 -1.83 2.21
CA GLY A 39 30.73 -3.05 2.21
C GLY A 39 30.03 -3.29 3.55
N HIS A 40 30.73 -3.09 4.66
CA HIS A 40 30.13 -3.24 6.00
C HIS A 40 29.02 -2.23 6.25
N GLU A 41 29.24 -0.96 5.90
CA GLU A 41 28.25 0.10 6.09
C GLU A 41 26.99 -0.08 5.23
N LEU A 42 27.14 -0.58 4.00
CA LEU A 42 25.99 -0.92 3.15
C LEU A 42 25.20 -2.10 3.71
N LEU A 43 25.86 -3.11 4.26
CA LEU A 43 25.17 -4.22 4.93
C LEU A 43 24.45 -3.76 6.20
N ARG A 44 24.97 -2.77 6.92
CA ARG A 44 24.37 -2.26 8.16
C ARG A 44 23.02 -1.57 7.94
N ILE A 45 22.78 -0.99 6.76
CA ILE A 45 21.50 -0.33 6.42
C ILE A 45 20.47 -1.29 5.81
N TRP A 46 20.64 -2.61 5.97
CA TRP A 46 19.70 -3.63 5.50
C TRP A 46 18.24 -3.42 5.93
N PRO A 47 17.89 -2.85 7.12
CA PRO A 47 16.49 -2.64 7.48
C PRO A 47 15.82 -1.61 6.56
N SER A 48 16.59 -0.62 6.05
CA SER A 48 16.11 0.36 5.07
C SER A 48 15.74 -0.31 3.75
N TYR A 49 16.50 -1.31 3.30
CA TYR A 49 16.18 -2.08 2.09
C TYR A 49 14.89 -2.88 2.27
N LEU A 50 14.68 -3.49 3.44
CA LEU A 50 13.44 -4.23 3.73
C LEU A 50 12.23 -3.31 3.88
N GLY A 51 12.38 -2.17 4.57
CA GLY A 51 11.33 -1.16 4.67
C GLY A 51 10.93 -0.65 3.29
N TYR A 52 11.93 -0.29 2.46
CA TYR A 52 11.73 0.09 1.07
C TYR A 52 10.98 -0.98 0.29
N LEU A 53 11.46 -2.24 0.29
CA LEU A 53 10.83 -3.33 -0.46
C LEU A 53 9.38 -3.56 -0.02
N THR A 54 9.13 -3.61 1.29
CA THR A 54 7.80 -3.85 1.86
C THR A 54 6.82 -2.76 1.46
N SER A 55 7.20 -1.48 1.60
CA SER A 55 6.35 -0.36 1.26
C SER A 55 6.19 -0.18 -0.25
N PHE A 56 7.24 -0.43 -1.04
CA PHE A 56 7.17 -0.36 -2.50
C PHE A 56 6.18 -1.39 -3.03
N LEU A 57 6.27 -2.64 -2.57
CA LEU A 57 5.32 -3.69 -2.93
C LEU A 57 3.91 -3.31 -2.48
N THR A 58 3.74 -2.86 -1.24
CA THR A 58 2.43 -2.50 -0.70
C THR A 58 1.75 -1.40 -1.52
N ILE A 59 2.44 -0.27 -1.76
CA ILE A 59 1.89 0.84 -2.53
C ILE A 59 1.69 0.44 -3.99
N GLY A 60 2.63 -0.31 -4.59
CA GLY A 60 2.52 -0.78 -5.97
C GLY A 60 1.33 -1.70 -6.20
N VAL A 61 1.07 -2.64 -5.28
CA VAL A 61 -0.12 -3.50 -5.34
C VAL A 61 -1.40 -2.68 -5.19
N MET A 62 -1.43 -1.71 -4.26
CA MET A 62 -2.57 -0.81 -4.11
C MET A 62 -2.83 0.01 -5.37
N TRP A 63 -1.78 0.51 -6.03
CA TRP A 63 -1.86 1.23 -7.29
C TRP A 63 -2.43 0.36 -8.41
N ILE A 64 -1.91 -0.87 -8.61
CA ILE A 64 -2.41 -1.79 -9.65
C ILE A 64 -3.90 -2.08 -9.44
N ASN A 65 -4.29 -2.36 -8.20
CA ASN A 65 -5.68 -2.59 -7.83
C ASN A 65 -6.55 -1.34 -8.05
N HIS A 66 -6.01 -0.16 -7.76
CA HIS A 66 -6.72 1.12 -7.91
C HIS A 66 -6.98 1.42 -9.38
N HIS A 67 -5.96 1.28 -10.23
CA HIS A 67 -6.06 1.39 -11.68
C HIS A 67 -7.10 0.42 -12.25
N TYR A 68 -7.03 -0.87 -11.87
CA TYR A 68 -8.00 -1.87 -12.30
C TYR A 68 -9.44 -1.52 -11.88
N VAL A 69 -9.65 -1.05 -10.65
CA VAL A 69 -10.99 -0.66 -10.19
C VAL A 69 -11.50 0.59 -10.94
N PHE A 70 -10.63 1.52 -11.31
CA PHE A 70 -11.02 2.70 -12.08
C PHE A 70 -11.59 2.35 -13.46
N GLU A 71 -11.16 1.26 -14.08
CA GLU A 71 -11.77 0.72 -15.32
C GLU A 71 -13.25 0.32 -15.13
N LEU A 72 -13.64 -0.08 -13.91
CA LEU A 72 -14.99 -0.52 -13.57
C LEU A 72 -15.93 0.65 -13.21
N ILE A 73 -15.37 1.82 -12.89
CA ILE A 73 -16.11 3.01 -12.43
C ILE A 73 -16.63 3.80 -13.63
N ALA A 74 -17.96 3.93 -13.74
CA ALA A 74 -18.59 4.68 -14.83
C ALA A 74 -18.75 6.18 -14.52
N ARG A 75 -18.85 6.56 -13.25
CA ARG A 75 -19.05 7.95 -12.82
C ARG A 75 -18.40 8.20 -11.46
N VAL A 76 -18.05 9.46 -11.22
CA VAL A 76 -17.50 9.93 -9.95
C VAL A 76 -18.43 10.98 -9.36
N ASP A 77 -18.64 10.92 -8.05
CA ASP A 77 -19.39 11.93 -7.31
C ASP A 77 -18.50 12.63 -6.27
N ARG A 78 -19.05 13.66 -5.61
CA ARG A 78 -18.29 14.45 -4.62
C ARG A 78 -17.75 13.61 -3.45
N THR A 79 -18.50 12.61 -3.01
CA THR A 79 -18.07 11.75 -1.89
C THR A 79 -16.93 10.84 -2.33
N MET A 80 -17.00 10.31 -3.55
CA MET A 80 -15.92 9.52 -4.14
C MET A 80 -14.64 10.34 -4.26
N LEU A 81 -14.74 11.61 -4.68
CA LEU A 81 -13.60 12.52 -4.72
C LEU A 81 -12.96 12.67 -3.33
N LEU A 82 -13.76 12.92 -2.29
CA LEU A 82 -13.27 13.06 -0.92
C LEU A 82 -12.58 11.79 -0.41
N LEU A 83 -13.20 10.62 -0.62
CA LEU A 83 -12.63 9.34 -0.21
C LEU A 83 -11.34 9.03 -0.97
N ASN A 84 -11.28 9.35 -2.27
CA ASN A 84 -10.07 9.21 -3.06
C ASN A 84 -8.96 10.13 -2.53
N THR A 85 -9.26 11.40 -2.25
CA THR A 85 -8.28 12.32 -1.66
C THR A 85 -7.77 11.82 -0.30
N LEU A 86 -8.65 11.29 0.55
CA LEU A 86 -8.25 10.70 1.83
C LEU A 86 -7.33 9.49 1.62
N LEU A 87 -7.66 8.60 0.67
CA LEU A 87 -6.80 7.47 0.32
C LEU A 87 -5.42 7.95 -0.14
N LEU A 88 -5.37 8.92 -1.04
CA LEU A 88 -4.11 9.47 -1.58
C LEU A 88 -3.26 10.14 -0.49
N MET A 89 -3.89 10.81 0.48
CA MET A 89 -3.19 11.34 1.65
C MET A 89 -2.51 10.22 2.46
N MET A 90 -3.21 9.11 2.70
CA MET A 90 -2.67 7.97 3.42
C MET A 90 -1.52 7.31 2.65
N ILE A 91 -1.65 7.16 1.33
CA ILE A 91 -0.59 6.64 0.44
C ILE A 91 0.65 7.53 0.47
N ALA A 92 0.48 8.85 0.33
CA ALA A 92 1.57 9.82 0.37
C ALA A 92 2.27 9.87 1.74
N PHE A 93 1.59 9.44 2.82
CA PHE A 93 2.16 9.40 4.16
C PHE A 93 2.99 8.15 4.42
N VAL A 94 2.78 7.02 3.71
CA VAL A 94 3.49 5.74 3.92
C VAL A 94 5.03 5.84 3.96
N PRO A 95 5.70 6.68 3.14
CA PRO A 95 7.16 6.79 3.19
C PRO A 95 7.71 7.17 4.56
N PHE A 96 7.04 8.07 5.29
CA PHE A 96 7.51 8.54 6.59
C PHE A 96 7.58 7.40 7.64
N PRO A 97 6.50 6.65 7.93
CA PRO A 97 6.57 5.51 8.85
C PRO A 97 7.50 4.39 8.38
N THR A 98 7.72 4.25 7.07
CA THR A 98 8.70 3.30 6.52
C THR A 98 10.11 3.65 6.98
N ALA A 99 10.49 4.92 6.84
CA ALA A 99 11.79 5.42 7.29
C ALA A 99 11.95 5.30 8.81
N VAL A 100 10.92 5.64 9.58
CA VAL A 100 10.92 5.50 11.05
C VAL A 100 11.12 4.04 11.44
N LEU A 101 10.43 3.09 10.81
CA LEU A 101 10.63 1.67 11.08
C LEU A 101 12.06 1.24 10.78
N ALA A 102 12.56 1.55 9.59
CA ALA A 102 13.91 1.18 9.17
C ALA A 102 15.00 1.71 10.12
N GLN A 103 14.88 2.94 10.60
CA GLN A 103 15.86 3.55 11.48
C GLN A 103 15.82 3.01 12.91
N PHE A 104 14.64 2.63 13.41
CA PHE A 104 14.46 2.31 14.83
C PHE A 104 14.27 0.82 15.13
N ILE A 105 14.07 -0.06 14.13
CA ILE A 105 13.77 -1.50 14.36
C ILE A 105 14.89 -2.26 15.11
N GLU A 106 16.16 -1.84 14.95
CA GLU A 106 17.31 -2.43 15.66
C GLU A 106 17.62 -1.74 17.00
N THR A 107 16.80 -0.78 17.43
CA THR A 107 17.04 0.06 18.62
C THR A 107 15.95 -0.10 19.68
N GLY A 108 16.09 0.60 20.82
CA GLY A 108 15.03 0.69 21.84
C GLY A 108 13.71 1.31 21.32
N GLY A 109 13.71 1.96 20.16
CA GLY A 109 12.53 2.53 19.50
C GLY A 109 11.73 1.57 18.62
N ALA A 110 12.11 0.29 18.54
CA ALA A 110 11.51 -0.67 17.60
C ALA A 110 9.99 -0.81 17.73
N ARG A 111 9.48 -0.85 18.96
CA ARG A 111 8.04 -1.01 19.24
C ARG A 111 7.20 0.18 18.74
N PRO A 112 7.44 1.44 19.16
CA PRO A 112 6.66 2.56 18.65
C PRO A 112 6.81 2.73 17.14
N ALA A 113 7.98 2.43 16.56
CA ALA A 113 8.19 2.49 15.11
C ALA A 113 7.35 1.45 14.35
N ALA A 114 7.32 0.19 14.82
CA ALA A 114 6.51 -0.86 14.22
C ALA A 114 5.00 -0.59 14.38
N VAL A 115 4.57 -0.04 15.52
CA VAL A 115 3.18 0.36 15.74
C VAL A 115 2.78 1.51 14.81
N LEU A 116 3.63 2.53 14.62
CA LEU A 116 3.36 3.64 13.71
C LEU A 116 3.21 3.15 12.26
N TYR A 117 4.13 2.29 11.81
CA TYR A 117 4.07 1.70 10.48
C TYR A 117 2.81 0.85 10.30
N GLY A 118 2.52 -0.03 11.26
CA GLY A 118 1.33 -0.87 11.27
C GLY A 118 0.02 -0.11 11.28
N ALA A 119 -0.09 0.91 12.13
CA ALA A 119 -1.26 1.77 12.20
C ALA A 119 -1.48 2.50 10.88
N THR A 120 -0.41 3.00 10.26
CA THR A 120 -0.48 3.65 8.95
C THR A 120 -1.01 2.68 7.89
N LEU A 121 -0.42 1.49 7.75
CA LEU A 121 -0.87 0.50 6.77
C LEU A 121 -2.32 0.05 7.03
N THR A 122 -2.70 -0.10 8.29
CA THR A 122 -4.06 -0.47 8.68
C THR A 122 -5.06 0.63 8.30
N LEU A 123 -4.76 1.89 8.61
CA LEU A 123 -5.63 3.01 8.25
C LEU A 123 -5.69 3.20 6.72
N THR A 124 -4.59 2.97 5.99
CA THR A 124 -4.57 2.95 4.53
C THR A 124 -5.49 1.85 4.00
N ALA A 125 -5.42 0.63 4.55
CA ALA A 125 -6.28 -0.49 4.16
C ALA A 125 -7.76 -0.21 4.46
N ILE A 126 -8.09 0.36 5.63
CA ILE A 126 -9.45 0.78 5.99
C ILE A 126 -9.96 1.82 4.99
N THR A 127 -9.15 2.83 4.68
CA THR A 127 -9.52 3.90 3.75
C THR A 127 -9.75 3.36 2.34
N TYR A 128 -8.87 2.46 1.88
CA TYR A 128 -9.01 1.78 0.59
C TYR A 128 -10.29 0.93 0.53
N PHE A 129 -10.57 0.17 1.59
CA PHE A 129 -11.78 -0.64 1.69
C PHE A 129 -13.04 0.24 1.71
N ALA A 130 -13.04 1.35 2.45
CA ALA A 130 -14.14 2.30 2.48
C ALA A 130 -14.38 2.95 1.10
N TRP A 131 -13.31 3.34 0.41
CA TRP A 131 -13.34 3.84 -0.95
C TRP A 131 -13.98 2.84 -1.93
N TRP A 132 -13.52 1.58 -1.91
CA TRP A 132 -14.09 0.50 -2.73
C TRP A 132 -15.55 0.24 -2.37
N ARG A 133 -15.86 0.10 -1.08
CA ARG A 133 -17.20 -0.23 -0.59
C ARG A 133 -18.20 0.86 -0.93
N TYR A 134 -17.78 2.13 -0.93
CA TYR A 134 -18.63 3.24 -1.35
C TYR A 134 -18.97 3.17 -2.85
N ALA A 135 -17.97 2.90 -3.70
CA ALA A 135 -18.17 2.80 -5.14
C ALA A 135 -19.04 1.59 -5.53
N SER A 136 -18.83 0.44 -4.88
CA SER A 136 -19.50 -0.82 -5.19
C SER A 136 -20.85 -1.01 -4.48
N ALA A 137 -21.12 -0.29 -3.37
CA ALA A 137 -22.38 -0.36 -2.63
C ALA A 137 -23.60 -0.16 -3.54
N GLY A 138 -24.43 -1.20 -3.72
CA GLY A 138 -25.60 -1.10 -4.59
C GLY A 138 -25.25 -0.66 -6.02
N ARG A 139 -24.01 -0.93 -6.46
CA ARG A 139 -23.46 -0.52 -7.76
C ARG A 139 -23.56 0.98 -8.02
N ARG A 140 -23.38 1.78 -6.97
CA ARG A 140 -23.55 3.24 -6.99
C ARG A 140 -22.74 3.91 -8.11
N LEU A 141 -21.49 3.50 -8.31
CA LEU A 141 -20.59 4.13 -9.29
C LEU A 141 -20.08 3.16 -10.36
N ILE A 142 -20.41 1.88 -10.24
CA ILE A 142 -19.97 0.81 -11.15
C ILE A 142 -20.77 0.87 -12.46
N GLY A 143 -20.09 0.66 -13.58
CA GLY A 143 -20.73 0.61 -14.89
C GLY A 143 -21.73 -0.54 -15.04
N GLU A 144 -22.81 -0.32 -15.78
CA GLU A 144 -23.87 -1.33 -15.98
C GLU A 144 -23.36 -2.60 -16.69
N HIS A 145 -22.32 -2.46 -17.51
CA HIS A 145 -21.67 -3.54 -18.26
C HIS A 145 -20.81 -4.48 -17.40
N VAL A 146 -20.51 -4.11 -16.14
CA VAL A 146 -19.62 -4.90 -15.28
C VAL A 146 -20.41 -6.05 -14.64
N PRO A 147 -19.99 -7.32 -14.81
CA PRO A 147 -20.64 -8.47 -14.18
C PRO A 147 -20.70 -8.37 -12.64
N TYR A 148 -21.68 -9.02 -12.01
CA TYR A 148 -21.89 -8.95 -10.55
C TYR A 148 -20.83 -9.73 -9.75
N ASP A 149 -20.42 -10.88 -10.28
CA ASP A 149 -19.38 -11.75 -9.73
C ASP A 149 -18.03 -11.02 -9.60
N VAL A 150 -17.68 -10.18 -10.57
CA VAL A 150 -16.45 -9.36 -10.52
C VAL A 150 -16.41 -8.46 -9.27
N VAL A 151 -17.53 -7.80 -8.94
CA VAL A 151 -17.61 -6.90 -7.77
C VAL A 151 -17.51 -7.68 -6.46
N ASP A 152 -18.14 -8.85 -6.39
CA ASP A 152 -18.10 -9.71 -5.22
C ASP A 152 -16.70 -10.30 -5.00
N ASP A 153 -16.02 -10.71 -6.07
CA ASP A 153 -14.66 -11.24 -6.03
C ASP A 153 -13.65 -10.20 -5.56
N ILE A 154 -13.73 -8.97 -6.08
CA ILE A 154 -12.88 -7.85 -5.62
C ILE A 154 -13.14 -7.57 -4.13
N THR A 155 -14.41 -7.53 -3.71
CA THR A 155 -14.77 -7.28 -2.31
C THR A 155 -14.21 -8.35 -1.39
N ARG A 156 -14.30 -9.63 -1.79
CA ARG A 156 -13.73 -10.76 -1.04
C ARG A 156 -12.22 -10.70 -0.98
N ALA A 157 -11.55 -10.27 -2.05
CA ALA A 157 -10.09 -10.14 -2.08
C ALA A 157 -9.56 -9.03 -1.14
N TYR A 158 -10.30 -7.91 -1.02
CA TYR A 158 -9.85 -6.76 -0.20
C TYR A 158 -10.20 -6.90 1.28
N THR A 159 -11.25 -7.63 1.64
CA THR A 159 -11.72 -7.75 3.03
C THR A 159 -10.65 -8.29 4.01
N PRO A 160 -9.89 -9.36 3.68
CA PRO A 160 -8.87 -9.88 4.60
C PRO A 160 -7.74 -8.88 4.89
N GLY A 161 -7.40 -8.02 3.94
CA GLY A 161 -6.23 -7.14 4.02
C GLY A 161 -6.28 -6.22 5.24
N THR A 162 -7.46 -5.65 5.54
CA THR A 162 -7.65 -4.77 6.70
C THR A 162 -7.40 -5.51 8.02
N LEU A 163 -7.91 -6.75 8.14
CA LEU A 163 -7.74 -7.56 9.35
C LEU A 163 -6.31 -8.03 9.50
N LEU A 164 -5.64 -8.37 8.40
CA LEU A 164 -4.24 -8.81 8.39
C LEU A 164 -3.30 -7.69 8.86
N TYR A 165 -3.43 -6.47 8.31
CA TYR A 165 -2.63 -5.34 8.75
C TYR A 165 -2.90 -4.95 10.21
N GLY A 166 -4.18 -4.93 10.62
CA GLY A 166 -4.57 -4.66 12.01
C GLY A 166 -4.02 -5.69 12.99
N GLY A 167 -4.10 -6.99 12.65
CA GLY A 167 -3.53 -8.07 13.44
C GLY A 167 -2.02 -7.96 13.56
N ALA A 168 -1.31 -7.69 12.46
CA ALA A 168 0.13 -7.47 12.47
C ALA A 168 0.53 -6.23 13.30
N ALA A 169 -0.27 -5.16 13.31
CA ALA A 169 -0.08 -4.00 14.17
C ALA A 169 -0.27 -4.33 15.67
N LEU A 170 -1.19 -5.22 16.02
CA LEU A 170 -1.32 -5.70 17.39
C LEU A 170 -0.10 -6.53 17.83
N VAL A 171 0.46 -7.34 16.93
CA VAL A 171 1.70 -8.10 17.19
C VAL A 171 2.88 -7.16 17.47
N ALA A 172 2.92 -5.96 16.87
CA ALA A 172 3.99 -4.98 17.06
C ALA A 172 4.16 -4.57 18.53
N PHE A 173 3.10 -4.60 19.35
CA PHE A 173 3.20 -4.29 20.78
C PHE A 173 4.00 -5.32 21.58
N LEU A 174 4.11 -6.55 21.08
CA LEU A 174 4.80 -7.65 21.75
C LEU A 174 6.13 -7.97 21.08
N GLN A 175 6.16 -8.04 19.75
CA GLN A 175 7.30 -8.50 18.95
C GLN A 175 7.41 -7.68 17.66
N PRO A 176 8.17 -6.57 17.65
CA PRO A 176 8.30 -5.67 16.50
C PRO A 176 8.86 -6.36 15.24
N TRP A 177 9.85 -7.24 15.40
CA TRP A 177 10.44 -8.00 14.30
C TRP A 177 9.46 -8.96 13.64
N VAL A 178 8.63 -9.64 14.44
CA VAL A 178 7.59 -10.53 13.91
C VAL A 178 6.56 -9.71 13.15
N SER A 179 6.17 -8.56 13.69
CA SER A 179 5.26 -7.63 13.00
C SER A 179 5.82 -7.13 11.66
N ALA A 180 7.09 -6.72 11.62
CA ALA A 180 7.78 -6.32 10.39
C ALA A 180 7.80 -7.45 9.34
N ALA A 181 8.10 -8.68 9.77
CA ALA A 181 8.06 -9.86 8.89
C ALA A 181 6.64 -10.15 8.38
N LEU A 182 5.61 -9.96 9.21
CA LEU A 182 4.21 -10.10 8.78
C LEU A 182 3.84 -9.05 7.73
N TYR A 183 4.27 -7.79 7.86
CA TYR A 183 4.01 -6.78 6.83
C TYR A 183 4.62 -7.14 5.48
N LEU A 184 5.87 -7.59 5.48
CA LEU A 184 6.51 -8.10 4.26
C LEU A 184 5.78 -9.31 3.69
N GLY A 185 5.39 -10.26 4.55
CA GLY A 185 4.63 -11.44 4.15
C GLY A 185 3.29 -11.08 3.51
N ILE A 186 2.56 -10.11 4.06
CA ILE A 186 1.31 -9.59 3.48
C ILE A 186 1.57 -8.91 2.13
N ALA A 187 2.60 -8.06 2.03
CA ALA A 187 2.96 -7.38 0.79
C ALA A 187 3.29 -8.39 -0.34
N VAL A 188 4.09 -9.42 -0.04
CA VAL A 188 4.41 -10.50 -0.97
C VAL A 188 3.18 -11.34 -1.32
N PHE A 189 2.37 -11.71 -0.32
CA PHE A 189 1.15 -12.49 -0.53
C PHE A 189 0.20 -11.78 -1.51
N TYR A 190 0.02 -10.47 -1.39
CA TYR A 190 -0.84 -9.73 -2.30
C TYR A 190 -0.18 -9.39 -3.65
N ALA A 191 1.16 -9.40 -3.73
CA ALA A 191 1.88 -9.24 -5.00
C ALA A 191 1.75 -10.46 -5.92
N LEU A 192 1.65 -11.68 -5.38
CA LEU A 192 1.63 -12.94 -6.15
C LEU A 192 0.36 -13.18 -7.00
N PRO A 193 -0.87 -12.95 -6.49
CA PRO A 193 -2.09 -13.10 -7.28
C PRO A 193 -2.11 -12.21 -8.52
N LEU A 194 -1.50 -11.02 -8.48
CA LEU A 194 -1.47 -10.09 -9.62
C LEU A 194 -0.83 -10.71 -10.88
N ALA A 195 0.17 -11.58 -10.72
CA ALA A 195 0.75 -12.32 -11.85
C ALA A 195 -0.27 -13.30 -12.48
N GLN A 196 -1.20 -13.83 -11.68
CA GLN A 196 -2.18 -14.82 -12.11
C GLN A 196 -3.40 -14.21 -12.80
N TRP A 197 -3.85 -13.02 -12.38
CA TRP A 197 -4.98 -12.31 -13.01
C TRP A 197 -4.64 -11.88 -14.45
N ARG A 198 -3.45 -11.34 -14.70
CA ARG A 198 -2.97 -11.03 -16.07
C ARG A 198 -2.88 -12.26 -16.96
N ALA A 199 -2.44 -13.40 -16.41
CA ALA A 199 -2.35 -14.65 -17.15
C ALA A 199 -3.73 -15.25 -17.49
N ARG A 200 -4.80 -14.86 -16.80
CA ARG A 200 -6.18 -15.25 -17.14
C ARG A 200 -6.76 -14.38 -18.26
N LEU A 201 -6.52 -13.07 -18.22
CA LEU A 201 -6.96 -12.12 -19.25
C LEU A 201 -6.23 -12.30 -20.58
N ALA A 202 -4.97 -12.74 -20.57
CA ALA A 202 -4.23 -13.07 -21.80
C ALA A 202 -4.71 -14.36 -22.50
N ARG A 203 -5.65 -15.10 -21.89
CA ARG A 203 -6.20 -16.37 -22.40
C ARG A 203 -7.68 -16.30 -22.79
N SER A 204 -8.33 -15.15 -22.61
CA SER A 204 -9.69 -14.85 -23.06
C SER A 204 -9.67 -13.93 -24.27
#